data_AF-A0A9E2B6S8-F1
#
_entry.id   AF-A0A9E2B6S8-F1
#
_cell.length_a   1.000
_cell.length_b   1.000
_cell.length_c   1.000
_cell.angle_alpha   90.00
_cell.angle_beta   90.00
_cell.angle_gamma   90.00
#
_symmetry.space_group_name_H-M   'P 1'
#
loop_
_entity.id
_entity.type
_entity.pdbx_description
1 polymer ?
#
loop_
_entity_poly.entity_id
_entity_poly.type
_entity_poly.pdbx_seq_one_letter_code
_entity_poly.pdbx_strand_id
1 'polypeptide(L)'
;MRRVTCLPTLEKQRARHFVNAVEAFADECTSAEPGELLNRLRQVKKTLRRTGLDNALNDGTAAEAFALVRELAGRTLTRRHYPCQLMGGWLILNGMLAEMDTGEGKTLTATLPAAIAAMAGIPVHVITTSDYLARRDAENLAPLYRVLGLSVGVVTDDMQTPAERRAAYACDITYTTNKQIGFDYLRDRAGGHTRSRLDRLLQRCGETMQQPVLRGLCFGIIDEADSVLIDEATTPLILARAVKNSPAPEHYGVALACAARLQQGRDYTQHDRRIDLTPHGRE
;
A
#
# COMPACT_ATOMS: atom_id res chain seq x y z
N MET A 1 17.80 14.96 -5.85
CA MET A 1 17.67 14.22 -4.58
C MET A 1 18.18 15.09 -3.46
N ARG A 2 17.36 15.39 -2.44
CA ARG A 2 17.69 16.33 -1.37
C ARG A 2 17.86 15.52 -0.07
N ARG A 3 19.13 15.34 0.32
CA ARG A 3 19.57 14.75 1.60
C ARG A 3 18.82 15.33 2.79
N VAL A 4 18.83 14.66 3.93
CA VAL A 4 18.38 15.21 5.23
C VAL A 4 19.03 16.57 5.56
N THR A 5 20.16 16.91 4.92
CA THR A 5 20.78 18.25 4.93
C THR A 5 19.99 19.33 4.18
N CYS A 6 18.95 19.02 3.43
CA CYS A 6 18.18 19.93 2.57
C CYS A 6 16.71 20.15 3.00
N LEU A 7 16.31 19.68 4.19
CA LEU A 7 15.06 20.14 4.80
C LEU A 7 15.14 21.68 5.00
N PRO A 8 14.10 22.45 4.61
CA PRO A 8 13.95 23.84 5.02
C PRO A 8 14.21 23.98 6.52
N THR A 9 14.84 25.07 6.95
CA THR A 9 15.25 25.28 8.35
C THR A 9 14.12 25.02 9.35
N LEU A 10 12.89 25.39 8.99
CA LEU A 10 11.67 25.16 9.77
C LEU A 10 11.34 23.68 9.98
N GLU A 11 11.48 22.84 8.96
CA GLU A 11 11.20 21.40 9.09
C GLU A 11 12.25 20.68 9.94
N LYS A 12 13.52 21.09 9.83
CA LYS A 12 14.57 20.59 10.74
C LYS A 12 14.29 20.97 12.19
N GLN A 13 13.80 22.18 12.44
CA GLN A 13 13.44 22.62 13.78
C GLN A 13 12.24 21.83 14.32
N ARG A 14 11.19 21.62 13.50
CA ARG A 14 10.03 20.80 13.86
C ARG A 14 10.41 19.35 14.16
N ALA A 15 11.23 18.75 13.31
CA ALA A 15 11.72 17.39 13.52
C ALA A 15 12.52 17.27 14.82
N ARG A 16 13.42 18.22 15.10
CA ARG A 16 14.17 18.25 16.37
C ARG A 16 13.26 18.42 17.58
N HIS A 17 12.28 19.33 17.50
CA HIS A 17 11.32 19.52 18.57
C HIS A 17 10.53 18.25 18.84
N PHE A 18 10.08 17.57 17.79
CA PHE A 18 9.40 16.28 17.89
C PHE A 18 10.29 15.20 18.53
N VAL A 19 11.53 15.04 18.07
CA VAL A 19 12.48 14.07 18.64
C VAL A 19 12.73 14.36 20.12
N ASN A 20 12.89 15.62 20.52
CA ASN A 20 13.05 15.98 21.93
C ASN A 20 11.82 15.61 22.77
N ALA A 21 10.61 15.78 22.22
CA ALA A 21 9.38 15.34 22.89
C ALA A 21 9.33 13.81 23.03
N VAL A 22 9.77 13.07 22.01
CA VAL A 22 9.88 11.60 22.07
C VAL A 22 10.87 11.16 23.17
N GLU A 23 12.03 11.80 23.25
CA GLU A 23 13.04 11.48 24.28
C GLU A 23 12.50 11.76 25.69
N ALA A 24 11.76 12.86 25.89
CA ALA A 24 11.12 13.15 27.18
C ALA A 24 10.14 12.05 27.63
N PHE A 25 9.35 11.49 26.71
CA PHE A 25 8.50 10.33 27.02
C PHE A 25 9.27 9.02 27.17
N ALA A 26 10.44 8.89 26.51
CA ALA A 26 11.23 7.66 26.54
C ALA A 26 11.81 7.37 27.94
N ASP A 27 12.15 8.42 28.70
CA ASP A 27 12.62 8.29 30.08
C ASP A 27 11.54 7.67 30.98
N GLU A 28 10.29 8.09 30.84
CA GLU A 28 9.14 7.51 31.54
C GLU A 28 8.86 6.07 31.10
N CYS A 29 9.01 5.78 29.80
CA CYS A 29 8.75 4.44 29.27
C CYS A 29 9.82 3.43 29.71
N THR A 30 11.07 3.88 29.89
CA THR A 30 12.19 3.00 30.26
C THR A 30 12.02 2.44 31.67
N SER A 31 11.53 3.25 32.61
CA SER A 31 11.30 2.84 34.00
C SER A 31 9.95 2.15 34.22
N ALA A 32 9.04 2.20 33.25
CA ALA A 32 7.70 1.64 33.36
C ALA A 32 7.66 0.10 33.31
N GLU A 33 6.83 -0.46 34.17
CA GLU A 33 6.51 -1.88 34.19
C GLU A 33 5.72 -2.29 32.92
N PRO A 34 5.79 -3.56 32.46
CA PRO A 34 5.11 -4.00 31.25
C PRO A 34 3.60 -3.68 31.22
N GLY A 35 2.91 -3.81 32.37
CA GLY A 35 1.49 -3.51 32.47
C GLY A 35 1.16 -2.03 32.26
N GLU A 36 2.05 -1.14 32.71
CA GLU A 36 1.90 0.31 32.54
C GLU A 36 2.09 0.72 31.08
N LEU A 37 3.12 0.19 30.41
CA LEU A 37 3.33 0.43 28.98
C LEU A 37 2.11 0.00 28.15
N LEU A 38 1.50 -1.15 28.46
CA LEU A 38 0.30 -1.61 27.78
C LEU A 38 -0.94 -0.76 28.10
N ASN A 39 -1.03 -0.17 29.30
CA ASN A 39 -2.08 0.80 29.63
C ASN A 39 -1.92 2.09 28.82
N ARG A 40 -0.70 2.66 28.78
CA ARG A 40 -0.39 3.87 27.99
C ARG A 40 -0.64 3.65 26.51
N LEU A 41 -0.18 2.52 25.96
CA LEU A 41 -0.43 2.12 24.58
C LEU A 41 -1.94 2.09 24.25
N ARG A 42 -2.77 1.54 25.15
CA ARG A 42 -4.23 1.54 24.98
C ARG A 42 -4.82 2.95 24.96
N GLN A 43 -4.33 3.86 25.81
CA GLN A 43 -4.78 5.25 25.80
C GLN A 43 -4.38 5.97 24.52
N VAL A 44 -3.11 5.86 24.11
CA VAL A 44 -2.59 6.44 22.87
C VAL A 44 -3.38 5.94 21.66
N LYS A 45 -3.63 4.63 21.55
CA LYS A 45 -4.49 4.07 20.48
C LYS A 45 -5.89 4.69 20.46
N LYS A 46 -6.52 4.83 21.63
CA LYS A 46 -7.85 5.43 21.75
C LYS A 46 -7.85 6.90 21.29
N THR A 47 -6.81 7.65 21.67
CA THR A 47 -6.64 9.04 21.24
C THR A 47 -6.42 9.13 19.74
N LEU A 48 -5.47 8.36 19.18
CA LEU A 48 -5.17 8.32 17.74
C LEU A 48 -6.42 8.03 16.89
N ARG A 49 -7.25 7.05 17.29
CA ARG A 49 -8.50 6.71 16.59
C ARG A 49 -9.55 7.82 16.65
N ARG A 50 -9.53 8.64 17.70
CA ARG A 50 -10.49 9.74 17.90
C ARG A 50 -10.07 11.01 17.18
N THR A 51 -8.78 11.36 17.22
CA THR A 51 -8.28 12.65 16.74
C THR A 51 -7.67 12.59 15.35
N GLY A 52 -7.25 11.41 14.88
CA GLY A 52 -6.54 11.23 13.62
C GLY A 52 -5.06 11.63 13.70
N LEU A 53 -4.29 11.33 12.64
CA LEU A 53 -2.84 11.55 12.60
C LEU A 53 -2.45 13.04 12.65
N ASP A 54 -3.15 13.90 11.90
CA ASP A 54 -2.80 15.32 11.79
C ASP A 54 -2.85 16.03 13.14
N ASN A 55 -3.84 15.72 13.97
CA ASN A 55 -3.95 16.29 15.32
C ASN A 55 -2.91 15.67 16.26
N ALA A 56 -2.66 14.36 16.14
CA ALA A 56 -1.70 13.65 16.99
C ALA A 56 -0.25 14.14 16.83
N LEU A 57 0.11 14.64 15.64
CA LEU A 57 1.41 15.26 15.38
C LEU A 57 1.59 16.60 16.12
N ASN A 58 0.50 17.28 16.48
CA ASN A 58 0.51 18.61 17.09
C ASN A 58 0.29 18.61 18.60
N ASP A 59 -0.36 17.58 19.14
CA ASP A 59 -0.75 17.52 20.56
C ASP A 59 0.18 16.65 21.45
N GLY A 60 1.25 16.10 20.87
CA GLY A 60 2.22 15.25 21.56
C GLY A 60 1.86 13.76 21.58
N THR A 61 0.64 13.37 21.17
CA THR A 61 0.21 11.95 21.14
C THR A 61 1.11 11.12 20.23
N ALA A 62 1.50 11.66 19.07
CA ALA A 62 2.43 10.95 18.18
C ALA A 62 3.82 10.79 18.83
N ALA A 63 4.30 11.79 19.58
CA ALA A 63 5.60 11.68 20.24
C ALA A 63 5.59 10.59 21.33
N GLU A 64 4.52 10.52 22.13
CA GLU A 64 4.33 9.44 23.11
C GLU A 64 4.23 8.08 22.41
N ALA A 65 3.51 8.00 21.29
CA ALA A 65 3.41 6.77 20.50
C ALA A 65 4.79 6.30 19.97
N PHE A 66 5.64 7.22 19.48
CA PHE A 66 7.02 6.91 19.07
C PHE A 66 7.82 6.37 20.26
N ALA A 67 7.72 6.98 21.44
CA ALA A 67 8.43 6.54 22.63
C ALA A 67 8.02 5.12 23.06
N LEU A 68 6.71 4.82 23.04
CA LEU A 68 6.18 3.49 23.35
C LEU A 68 6.64 2.45 22.32
N VAL A 69 6.57 2.75 21.02
CA VAL A 69 7.05 1.83 19.97
C VAL A 69 8.54 1.58 20.10
N ARG A 70 9.33 2.63 20.37
CA ARG A 70 10.78 2.53 20.59
C ARG A 70 11.11 1.65 21.79
N GLU A 71 10.42 1.84 22.92
CA GLU A 71 10.64 1.06 24.13
C GLU A 71 10.28 -0.42 23.90
N LEU A 72 9.13 -0.68 23.29
CA LEU A 72 8.69 -2.03 22.97
C LEU A 72 9.60 -2.70 21.95
N ALA A 73 10.12 -1.98 20.95
CA ALA A 73 11.14 -2.50 20.03
C ALA A 73 12.41 -2.91 20.78
N GLY A 74 12.86 -2.10 21.74
CA GLY A 74 13.97 -2.45 22.63
C GLY A 74 13.72 -3.75 23.40
N ARG A 75 12.52 -3.93 23.95
CA ARG A 75 12.16 -5.11 24.74
C ARG A 75 11.91 -6.37 23.90
N THR A 76 11.33 -6.26 22.71
CA THR A 76 10.95 -7.42 21.89
C THR A 76 11.97 -7.78 20.81
N LEU A 77 12.69 -6.80 20.27
CA LEU A 77 13.63 -6.99 19.16
C LEU A 77 15.09 -6.76 19.56
N THR A 78 15.36 -6.42 20.83
CA THR A 78 16.68 -6.04 21.36
C THR A 78 17.34 -4.89 20.58
N ARG A 79 16.53 -4.07 19.91
CA ARG A 79 16.95 -2.93 19.10
C ARG A 79 16.07 -1.73 19.41
N ARG A 80 16.68 -0.64 19.86
CA ARG A 80 15.99 0.64 20.08
C ARG A 80 16.26 1.58 18.93
N HIS A 81 15.28 2.41 18.59
CA HIS A 81 15.45 3.42 17.56
C HIS A 81 16.50 4.47 17.97
N TYR A 82 17.39 4.80 17.05
CA TYR A 82 18.32 5.93 17.18
C TYR A 82 17.62 7.26 16.86
N PRO A 83 18.16 8.41 17.31
CA PRO A 83 17.58 9.72 17.01
C PRO A 83 17.41 10.00 15.51
N CYS A 84 18.33 9.52 14.65
CA CYS A 84 18.19 9.63 13.20
C CYS A 84 16.97 8.86 12.67
N GLN A 85 16.67 7.69 13.25
CA GLN A 85 15.52 6.85 12.92
C GLN A 85 14.22 7.48 13.43
N LEU A 86 14.21 8.12 14.60
CA LEU A 86 13.06 8.89 15.08
C LEU A 86 12.72 10.04 14.13
N MET A 87 13.75 10.76 13.67
CA MET A 87 13.59 11.82 12.66
C MET A 87 13.08 11.27 11.32
N GLY A 88 13.66 10.16 10.84
CA GLY A 88 13.20 9.50 9.62
C GLY A 88 11.75 9.03 9.71
N GLY A 89 11.35 8.44 10.83
CA GLY A 89 9.98 8.01 11.08
C GLY A 89 9.00 9.19 11.11
N TRP A 90 9.39 10.32 11.71
CA TRP A 90 8.59 11.54 11.71
C TRP A 90 8.40 12.10 10.30
N LEU A 91 9.46 12.15 9.49
CA LEU A 91 9.37 12.58 8.09
C LEU A 91 8.40 11.71 7.28
N ILE A 92 8.51 10.39 7.39
CA ILE A 92 7.63 9.44 6.69
C ILE A 92 6.17 9.61 7.17
N LEU A 93 5.94 9.80 8.46
CA LEU A 93 4.59 10.02 9.00
C LEU A 93 3.95 11.32 8.45
N ASN A 94 4.76 12.32 8.12
CA ASN A 94 4.33 13.57 7.46
C ASN A 94 4.24 13.45 5.93
N GLY A 95 4.35 12.25 5.36
CA GLY A 95 4.28 12.03 3.91
C GLY A 95 5.51 12.51 3.15
N MET A 96 6.66 12.64 3.82
CA MET A 96 7.91 13.12 3.24
C MET A 96 8.88 11.98 2.92
N LEU A 97 9.85 12.24 2.05
CA LEU A 97 10.93 11.31 1.75
C LEU A 97 12.04 11.44 2.80
N ALA A 98 12.37 10.34 3.47
CA ALA A 98 13.48 10.26 4.42
C ALA A 98 14.70 9.61 3.73
N GLU A 99 15.70 10.41 3.37
CA GLU A 99 16.97 9.89 2.84
C GLU A 99 17.85 9.42 4.01
N MET A 100 18.10 8.12 4.08
CA MET A 100 18.92 7.49 5.11
C MET A 100 19.95 6.59 4.43
N ASP A 101 21.21 6.69 4.85
CA ASP A 101 22.29 5.88 4.29
C ASP A 101 22.06 4.38 4.57
N THR A 102 22.60 3.53 3.70
CA THR A 102 22.53 2.08 3.89
C THR A 102 23.20 1.70 5.21
N GLY A 103 22.50 0.95 6.05
CA GLY A 103 22.95 0.58 7.39
C GLY A 103 22.36 1.42 8.52
N GLU A 104 21.72 2.56 8.23
CA GLU A 104 21.04 3.40 9.24
C GLU A 104 19.74 2.78 9.79
N GLY A 105 19.36 1.59 9.33
CA GLY A 105 18.20 0.84 9.83
C GLY A 105 16.85 1.37 9.32
N LYS A 106 16.71 1.56 7.99
CA LYS A 106 15.45 1.91 7.31
C LYS A 106 14.28 0.99 7.73
N THR A 107 14.52 -0.32 7.77
CA THR A 107 13.51 -1.32 8.19
C THR A 107 12.95 -1.05 9.59
N LEU A 108 13.82 -0.80 10.58
CA LEU A 108 13.38 -0.49 11.93
C LEU A 108 12.70 0.89 11.98
N THR A 109 13.20 1.87 11.23
CA THR A 109 12.62 3.21 11.12
C THR A 109 11.18 3.17 10.62
N ALA A 110 10.89 2.37 9.58
CA ALA A 110 9.55 2.23 8.99
C ALA A 110 8.49 1.71 9.98
N THR A 111 8.89 1.00 11.04
CA THR A 111 7.95 0.53 12.06
C THR A 111 7.23 1.66 12.79
N LEU A 112 7.88 2.83 12.97
CA LEU A 112 7.31 3.96 13.68
C LEU A 112 6.06 4.51 12.96
N PRO A 113 6.16 5.01 11.72
CA PRO A 113 4.99 5.49 10.98
C PRO A 113 3.98 4.36 10.71
N ALA A 114 4.45 3.14 10.41
CA ALA A 114 3.55 2.01 10.14
C ALA A 114 2.69 1.68 11.36
N ALA A 115 3.29 1.54 12.54
CA ALA A 115 2.57 1.23 13.77
C ALA A 115 1.58 2.34 14.13
N ILE A 116 1.97 3.61 14.00
CA ILE A 116 1.13 4.73 14.44
C ILE A 116 -0.07 4.93 13.52
N ALA A 117 0.13 4.86 12.21
CA ALA A 117 -0.97 4.87 11.25
C ALA A 117 -1.94 3.69 11.48
N ALA A 118 -1.40 2.48 11.68
CA ALA A 118 -2.18 1.30 12.02
C ALA A 118 -2.94 1.44 13.35
N MET A 119 -2.32 2.02 14.38
CA MET A 119 -2.95 2.30 15.67
C MET A 119 -4.12 3.29 15.55
N ALA A 120 -4.00 4.27 14.65
CA ALA A 120 -5.08 5.18 14.27
C ALA A 120 -6.21 4.50 13.46
N GLY A 121 -6.07 3.23 13.11
CA GLY A 121 -7.04 2.46 12.34
C GLY A 121 -6.93 2.66 10.82
N ILE A 122 -5.80 3.20 10.35
CA ILE A 122 -5.53 3.42 8.94
C ILE A 122 -4.81 2.18 8.39
N PRO A 123 -5.33 1.52 7.34
CA PRO A 123 -4.61 0.44 6.66
C PRO A 123 -3.24 0.88 6.14
N VAL A 124 -2.19 0.13 6.48
CA VAL A 124 -0.81 0.43 6.06
C VAL A 124 -0.29 -0.61 5.08
N HIS A 125 0.29 -0.15 3.97
CA HIS A 125 1.07 -0.97 3.06
C HIS A 125 2.56 -0.60 3.18
N VAL A 126 3.40 -1.56 3.54
CA VAL A 126 4.85 -1.41 3.45
C VAL A 126 5.30 -2.08 2.15
N ILE A 127 5.77 -1.26 1.22
CA ILE A 127 6.10 -1.64 -0.16
C ILE A 127 7.62 -1.73 -0.26
N THR A 128 8.11 -2.89 -0.70
CA THR A 128 9.54 -3.15 -0.94
C THR A 128 9.75 -3.66 -2.36
N THR A 129 11.00 -3.92 -2.75
CA THR A 129 11.41 -4.31 -4.10
C THR A 129 11.28 -5.81 -4.36
N SER A 130 11.23 -6.66 -3.33
CA SER A 130 11.14 -8.11 -3.51
C SER A 130 10.31 -8.82 -2.44
N ASP A 131 9.69 -9.93 -2.85
CA ASP A 131 8.90 -10.81 -1.99
C ASP A 131 9.71 -11.37 -0.81
N TYR A 132 11.01 -11.63 -1.02
CA TYR A 132 11.92 -12.07 0.04
C TYR A 132 12.04 -11.00 1.14
N LEU A 133 12.31 -9.75 0.76
CA LEU A 133 12.41 -8.65 1.72
C LEU A 133 11.08 -8.42 2.45
N ALA A 134 9.95 -8.52 1.73
CA ALA A 134 8.63 -8.35 2.32
C ALA A 134 8.37 -9.39 3.43
N ARG A 135 8.65 -10.67 3.16
CA ARG A 135 8.52 -11.74 4.17
C ARG A 135 9.48 -11.55 5.33
N ARG A 136 10.78 -11.38 5.02
CA ARG A 136 11.84 -11.24 6.02
C ARG A 136 11.52 -10.12 7.00
N ASP A 137 11.11 -8.96 6.49
CA ASP A 137 10.86 -7.80 7.34
C ASP A 137 9.57 -7.97 8.15
N ALA A 138 8.50 -8.53 7.57
CA ALA A 138 7.29 -8.86 8.30
C ALA A 138 7.53 -9.88 9.43
N GLU A 139 8.30 -10.94 9.17
CA GLU A 139 8.66 -11.97 10.14
C GLU A 139 9.52 -11.41 11.27
N ASN A 140 10.58 -10.67 10.92
CA ASN A 140 11.48 -10.05 11.89
C ASN A 140 10.78 -9.04 12.80
N LEU A 141 9.78 -8.34 12.28
CA LEU A 141 9.05 -7.28 13.00
C LEU A 141 7.75 -7.77 13.66
N ALA A 142 7.32 -9.01 13.38
CA ALA A 142 6.12 -9.60 13.96
C ALA A 142 6.07 -9.57 15.50
N PRO A 143 7.17 -9.82 16.25
CA PRO A 143 7.14 -9.71 17.71
C PRO A 143 6.74 -8.32 18.21
N LEU A 144 7.25 -7.26 17.55
CA LEU A 144 6.93 -5.87 17.86
C LEU A 144 5.46 -5.57 17.54
N TYR A 145 4.99 -5.91 16.34
CA TYR A 145 3.59 -5.68 15.97
C TYR A 145 2.61 -6.43 16.88
N ARG A 146 2.96 -7.66 17.31
CA ARG A 146 2.15 -8.45 18.25
C ARG A 146 2.02 -7.77 19.61
N VAL A 147 3.11 -7.29 20.22
CA VAL A 147 3.03 -6.58 21.52
C VAL A 147 2.29 -5.25 21.37
N LEU A 148 2.41 -4.60 20.22
CA LEU A 148 1.63 -3.43 19.88
C LEU A 148 0.16 -3.76 19.62
N GLY A 149 -0.25 -5.03 19.60
CA GLY A 149 -1.62 -5.46 19.30
C GLY A 149 -2.06 -5.07 17.90
N LEU A 150 -1.17 -5.25 16.93
CA LEU A 150 -1.38 -5.03 15.49
C LEU A 150 -1.14 -6.34 14.75
N SER A 151 -1.98 -6.61 13.76
CA SER A 151 -1.84 -7.72 12.84
C SER A 151 -0.94 -7.35 11.66
N VAL A 152 -0.11 -8.31 11.23
CA VAL A 152 0.77 -8.15 10.07
C VAL A 152 0.50 -9.25 9.04
N GLY A 153 0.33 -8.84 7.79
CA GLY A 153 0.14 -9.73 6.64
C GLY A 153 1.24 -9.53 5.60
N VAL A 154 1.42 -10.51 4.73
CA VAL A 154 2.38 -10.44 3.61
C VAL A 154 1.69 -10.86 2.34
N VAL A 155 1.87 -10.10 1.26
CA VAL A 155 1.35 -10.42 -0.07
C VAL A 155 2.52 -10.65 -1.01
N THR A 156 2.54 -11.83 -1.59
CA THR A 156 3.63 -12.36 -2.43
C THR A 156 3.05 -13.08 -3.64
N ASP A 157 3.91 -13.37 -4.62
CA ASP A 157 3.52 -13.95 -5.91
C ASP A 157 2.96 -15.38 -5.80
N ASP A 158 3.41 -16.14 -4.81
CA ASP A 158 2.92 -17.50 -4.52
C ASP A 158 1.48 -17.55 -4.01
N MET A 159 0.88 -16.42 -3.61
CA MET A 159 -0.52 -16.36 -3.22
C MET A 159 -1.43 -16.49 -4.45
N GLN A 160 -1.94 -17.70 -4.65
CA GLN A 160 -2.70 -18.07 -5.85
C GLN A 160 -4.16 -17.64 -5.78
N THR A 161 -4.73 -17.48 -4.57
CA THR A 161 -6.17 -17.21 -4.42
C THR A 161 -6.45 -15.76 -4.00
N PRO A 162 -7.54 -15.14 -4.52
CA PRO A 162 -8.00 -13.84 -4.01
C PRO A 162 -8.37 -13.87 -2.52
N ALA A 163 -8.69 -15.04 -1.96
CA ALA A 163 -9.05 -15.19 -0.55
C ALA A 163 -7.84 -15.04 0.38
N GLU A 164 -6.70 -15.66 0.04
CA GLU A 164 -5.44 -15.51 0.78
C GLU A 164 -4.98 -14.06 0.78
N ARG A 165 -5.03 -13.40 -0.38
CA ARG A 165 -4.68 -11.98 -0.49
C ARG A 165 -5.60 -11.08 0.33
N ARG A 166 -6.92 -11.33 0.29
CA ARG A 166 -7.89 -10.60 1.14
C ARG A 166 -7.57 -10.75 2.62
N ALA A 167 -7.19 -11.94 3.07
CA ALA A 167 -6.79 -12.15 4.46
C ALA A 167 -5.53 -11.34 4.82
N ALA A 168 -4.51 -11.31 3.93
CA ALA A 168 -3.30 -10.52 4.15
C ALA A 168 -3.55 -9.00 4.14
N TYR A 169 -4.41 -8.50 3.26
CA TYR A 169 -4.82 -7.07 3.23
C TYR A 169 -5.78 -6.69 4.36
N ALA A 170 -6.39 -7.67 5.04
CA ALA A 170 -7.23 -7.41 6.21
C ALA A 170 -6.40 -7.09 7.47
N CYS A 171 -5.12 -7.48 7.50
CA CYS A 171 -4.20 -7.12 8.58
C CYS A 171 -3.99 -5.61 8.69
N ASP A 172 -3.69 -5.10 9.87
CA ASP A 172 -3.46 -3.68 10.13
C ASP A 172 -2.30 -3.13 9.29
N ILE A 173 -1.24 -3.94 9.15
CA ILE A 173 -0.06 -3.66 8.32
C ILE A 173 0.12 -4.81 7.33
N THR A 174 0.31 -4.49 6.04
CA THR A 174 0.58 -5.48 5.00
C THR A 174 1.89 -5.16 4.30
N TYR A 175 2.82 -6.12 4.31
CA TYR A 175 4.05 -6.07 3.52
C TYR A 175 3.77 -6.63 2.12
N THR A 176 4.25 -5.96 1.10
CA THR A 176 4.02 -6.33 -0.31
C THR A 176 5.12 -5.76 -1.18
N THR A 177 5.17 -6.17 -2.45
CA THR A 177 5.95 -5.45 -3.45
C THR A 177 5.07 -4.49 -4.25
N ASN A 178 5.72 -3.54 -4.93
CA ASN A 178 5.10 -2.60 -5.85
C ASN A 178 4.31 -3.31 -6.97
N LYS A 179 4.87 -4.41 -7.51
CA LYS A 179 4.22 -5.23 -8.53
C LYS A 179 2.95 -5.89 -7.99
N GLN A 180 3.01 -6.49 -6.81
CA GLN A 180 1.86 -7.22 -6.27
C GLN A 180 0.68 -6.31 -5.97
N ILE A 181 0.90 -5.20 -5.27
CA ILE A 181 -0.17 -4.23 -4.96
C ILE A 181 -0.70 -3.57 -6.23
N GLY A 182 0.16 -3.29 -7.22
CA GLY A 182 -0.24 -2.75 -8.51
C GLY A 182 -1.13 -3.71 -9.30
N PHE A 183 -0.76 -4.99 -9.39
CA PHE A 183 -1.58 -6.00 -10.06
C PHE A 183 -2.89 -6.28 -9.33
N ASP A 184 -2.91 -6.29 -7.99
CA ASP A 184 -4.18 -6.39 -7.25
C ASP A 184 -5.11 -5.22 -7.51
N TYR A 185 -4.57 -4.00 -7.54
CA TYR A 185 -5.34 -2.82 -7.91
C TYR A 185 -5.92 -2.93 -9.33
N LEU A 186 -5.12 -3.39 -10.30
CA LEU A 186 -5.58 -3.61 -11.67
C LEU A 186 -6.62 -4.73 -11.76
N ARG A 187 -6.44 -5.84 -11.03
CA ARG A 187 -7.39 -6.96 -10.98
C ARG A 187 -8.73 -6.54 -10.40
N ASP A 188 -8.73 -5.81 -9.28
CA ASP A 188 -9.95 -5.29 -8.65
C ASP A 188 -10.71 -4.38 -9.63
N ARG A 189 -10.00 -3.49 -10.33
CA ARG A 189 -10.61 -2.59 -11.30
C ARG A 189 -11.16 -3.32 -12.53
N ALA A 190 -10.43 -4.32 -13.04
CA ALA A 190 -10.85 -5.14 -14.19
C ALA A 190 -12.03 -6.06 -13.86
N GLY A 191 -12.18 -6.47 -12.60
CA GLY A 191 -13.34 -7.22 -12.09
C GLY A 191 -14.64 -6.41 -12.01
N GLY A 192 -14.64 -5.17 -12.48
CA GLY A 192 -15.79 -4.27 -12.41
C GLY A 192 -15.95 -3.58 -11.06
N HIS A 193 -14.99 -3.71 -10.13
CA HIS A 193 -15.01 -2.96 -8.87
C HIS A 193 -14.54 -1.53 -9.10
N THR A 194 -15.36 -0.77 -9.81
CA THR A 194 -15.24 0.68 -9.79
C THR A 194 -15.80 1.16 -8.44
N ARG A 195 -15.35 2.32 -7.95
CA ARG A 195 -15.93 2.93 -6.74
C ARG A 195 -17.21 3.71 -7.05
N SER A 196 -17.97 3.30 -8.07
CA SER A 196 -19.18 4.04 -8.44
C SER A 196 -20.27 3.85 -7.38
N ARG A 197 -21.24 4.76 -7.32
CA ARG A 197 -22.42 4.59 -6.48
C ARG A 197 -23.19 3.31 -6.84
N LEU A 198 -23.12 2.87 -8.10
CA LEU A 198 -23.78 1.66 -8.59
C LEU A 198 -23.13 0.40 -8.02
N ASP A 199 -21.81 0.34 -7.92
CA ASP A 199 -21.09 -0.82 -7.37
C ASP A 199 -21.42 -1.05 -5.89
N ARG A 200 -21.57 0.05 -5.12
CA ARG A 200 -22.05 0.01 -3.73
C ARG A 200 -23.50 -0.45 -3.59
N LEU A 201 -24.33 -0.21 -4.60
CA LEU A 201 -25.72 -0.68 -4.62
C LEU A 201 -25.79 -2.16 -5.02
N LEU A 202 -25.05 -2.58 -6.04
CA LEU A 202 -24.97 -3.97 -6.50
C LEU A 202 -24.43 -4.89 -5.40
N GLN A 203 -23.42 -4.46 -4.62
CA GLN A 203 -22.95 -5.19 -3.43
C GLN A 203 -24.04 -5.37 -2.36
N ARG A 204 -24.98 -4.43 -2.23
CA ARG A 204 -26.10 -4.51 -1.28
C ARG A 204 -27.26 -5.37 -1.82
N CYS A 205 -27.35 -5.54 -3.14
CA CYS A 205 -28.37 -6.34 -3.81
C CYS A 205 -28.00 -7.82 -3.95
N GLY A 206 -26.82 -8.25 -3.49
CA GLY A 206 -26.43 -9.66 -3.45
C GLY A 206 -26.08 -10.29 -4.80
N GLU A 207 -25.94 -9.50 -5.87
CA GLU A 207 -25.39 -10.00 -7.12
C GLU A 207 -23.91 -10.39 -6.90
N THR A 208 -23.50 -11.53 -7.47
CA THR A 208 -22.18 -12.16 -7.28
C THR A 208 -21.06 -11.36 -7.97
N MET A 209 -20.84 -10.13 -7.53
CA MET A 209 -19.59 -9.43 -7.76
C MET A 209 -18.54 -10.07 -6.85
N GLN A 210 -17.39 -10.45 -7.42
CA GLN A 210 -16.25 -10.85 -6.59
C GLN A 210 -15.96 -9.73 -5.57
N GLN A 211 -15.51 -10.05 -4.36
CA GLN A 211 -15.13 -8.99 -3.44
C GLN A 211 -13.76 -8.47 -3.83
N PRO A 212 -13.53 -7.14 -3.82
CA PRO A 212 -12.20 -6.59 -4.09
C PRO A 212 -11.19 -7.15 -3.09
N VAL A 213 -9.98 -7.39 -3.58
CA VAL A 213 -8.86 -7.87 -2.78
C VAL A 213 -8.35 -6.77 -1.86
N LEU A 214 -8.26 -5.54 -2.38
CA LEU A 214 -7.82 -4.37 -1.63
C LEU A 214 -8.98 -3.74 -0.87
N ARG A 215 -8.72 -3.34 0.39
CA ARG A 215 -9.66 -2.52 1.18
C ARG A 215 -9.48 -1.00 0.99
N GLY A 216 -8.53 -0.60 0.14
CA GLY A 216 -8.21 0.79 -0.18
C GLY A 216 -6.72 1.11 0.00
N LEU A 217 -6.21 2.11 -0.72
CA LEU A 217 -4.82 2.57 -0.65
C LEU A 217 -4.73 3.77 0.29
N CYS A 218 -4.65 3.52 1.60
CA CYS A 218 -4.76 4.57 2.62
C CYS A 218 -3.40 5.18 3.02
N PHE A 219 -2.49 4.37 3.56
CA PHE A 219 -1.15 4.81 3.93
C PHE A 219 -0.12 3.84 3.34
N GLY A 220 0.85 4.35 2.59
CA GLY A 220 1.89 3.57 1.91
C GLY A 220 3.27 4.05 2.29
N ILE A 221 4.12 3.13 2.76
CA ILE A 221 5.54 3.38 3.00
C ILE A 221 6.31 2.62 1.94
N ILE A 222 7.08 3.32 1.12
CA ILE A 222 7.88 2.70 0.05
C ILE A 222 9.33 2.68 0.52
N ASP A 223 9.85 1.48 0.74
CA ASP A 223 11.27 1.24 0.94
C ASP A 223 12.00 1.22 -0.41
N GLU A 224 13.26 1.68 -0.43
CA GLU A 224 14.04 1.93 -1.66
C GLU A 224 13.22 2.70 -2.71
N ALA A 225 12.71 3.87 -2.30
CA ALA A 225 11.78 4.68 -3.09
C ALA A 225 12.33 5.10 -4.47
N ASP A 226 13.64 5.25 -4.61
CA ASP A 226 14.29 5.50 -5.90
C ASP A 226 14.15 4.29 -6.84
N SER A 227 14.47 3.09 -6.36
CA SER A 227 14.33 1.85 -7.12
C SER A 227 12.87 1.65 -7.57
N VAL A 228 11.91 1.88 -6.68
CA VAL A 228 10.48 1.66 -6.98
C VAL A 228 9.86 2.76 -7.84
N LEU A 229 10.09 4.03 -7.52
CA LEU A 229 9.40 5.16 -8.15
C LEU A 229 10.14 5.78 -9.33
N ILE A 230 11.41 5.43 -9.51
CA ILE A 230 12.23 5.92 -10.64
C ILE A 230 12.55 4.76 -11.55
N ASP A 231 13.28 3.76 -11.07
CA ASP A 231 13.83 2.71 -11.95
C ASP A 231 12.73 1.78 -12.46
N GLU A 232 11.92 1.22 -11.56
CA GLU A 232 10.83 0.31 -11.93
C GLU A 232 9.64 1.01 -12.58
N ALA A 233 9.45 2.30 -12.32
CA ALA A 233 8.34 3.08 -12.86
C ALA A 233 8.46 3.37 -14.37
N THR A 234 9.62 3.06 -14.99
CA THR A 234 9.85 3.23 -16.44
C THR A 234 8.99 2.33 -17.31
N THR A 235 8.54 1.17 -16.79
CA THR A 235 7.72 0.20 -17.52
C THR A 235 6.33 0.11 -16.89
N PRO A 236 5.24 0.35 -17.64
CA PRO A 236 3.89 0.27 -17.08
C PRO A 236 3.52 -1.16 -16.71
N LEU A 237 2.75 -1.31 -15.62
CA LEU A 237 2.13 -2.60 -15.27
C LEU A 237 0.95 -2.89 -16.21
N ILE A 238 1.01 -4.02 -16.92
CA ILE A 238 0.01 -4.43 -17.90
C ILE A 238 -0.65 -5.73 -17.45
N LEU A 239 -1.96 -5.68 -17.22
CA LEU A 239 -2.78 -6.87 -16.98
C LEU A 239 -3.35 -7.37 -18.32
N ALA A 240 -2.77 -8.43 -18.86
CA ALA A 240 -3.29 -9.10 -20.05
C ALA A 240 -4.19 -10.28 -19.67
N ARG A 241 -5.31 -10.45 -20.37
CA ARG A 241 -6.21 -11.60 -20.21
C ARG A 241 -6.39 -12.28 -21.57
N ALA A 242 -6.16 -13.59 -21.62
CA ALA A 242 -6.51 -14.38 -22.79
C ALA A 242 -8.04 -14.36 -23.00
N VAL A 243 -8.48 -13.89 -24.15
CA VAL A 243 -9.90 -13.90 -24.54
C VAL A 243 -10.21 -15.32 -25.02
N LYS A 244 -10.97 -16.08 -24.20
CA LYS A 244 -11.38 -17.46 -24.51
C LYS A 244 -12.18 -17.57 -25.82
N ASN A 245 -12.85 -16.48 -26.22
CA ASN A 245 -13.59 -16.38 -27.47
C ASN A 245 -12.74 -15.75 -28.58
N SER A 246 -11.44 -16.06 -28.63
CA SER A 246 -10.67 -15.75 -29.84
C SER A 246 -11.28 -16.59 -30.96
N PRO A 247 -11.76 -15.99 -32.07
CA PRO A 247 -12.27 -16.75 -33.20
C PRO A 247 -11.23 -17.80 -33.58
N ALA A 248 -11.68 -19.03 -33.85
CA ALA A 248 -10.77 -20.06 -34.35
C ALA A 248 -10.03 -19.49 -35.57
N PRO A 249 -8.74 -19.83 -35.81
CA PRO A 249 -8.01 -19.36 -36.99
C PRO A 249 -8.80 -19.54 -38.30
N GLU A 250 -9.59 -20.61 -38.37
CA GLU A 250 -10.53 -20.92 -39.45
C GLU A 250 -11.59 -19.85 -39.68
N HIS A 251 -12.11 -19.22 -38.62
CA HIS A 251 -13.10 -18.15 -38.73
C HIS A 251 -12.53 -16.92 -39.45
N TYR A 252 -11.24 -16.63 -39.28
CA TYR A 252 -10.59 -15.54 -40.03
C TYR A 252 -10.49 -15.88 -41.52
N GLY A 253 -10.22 -17.15 -41.85
CA GLY A 253 -10.21 -17.62 -43.25
C GLY A 253 -11.58 -17.49 -43.91
N VAL A 254 -12.64 -17.93 -43.23
CA VAL A 254 -14.02 -17.78 -43.71
C VAL A 254 -14.40 -16.30 -43.84
N ALA A 255 -14.07 -15.48 -42.84
CA ALA A 255 -14.36 -14.04 -42.87
C ALA A 255 -13.67 -13.34 -44.06
N LEU A 256 -12.40 -13.67 -44.34
CA LEU A 256 -11.68 -13.15 -45.50
C LEU A 256 -12.31 -13.61 -46.83
N ALA A 257 -12.71 -14.88 -46.92
CA ALA A 257 -13.38 -15.42 -48.10
C ALA A 257 -14.74 -14.75 -48.35
N CYS A 258 -15.53 -14.51 -47.30
CA CYS A 258 -16.78 -13.76 -47.39
C CYS A 258 -16.53 -12.29 -47.79
N ALA A 259 -15.56 -11.62 -47.15
CA ALA A 259 -15.22 -10.23 -47.44
C ALA A 259 -14.75 -10.04 -48.90
N ALA A 260 -14.00 -10.99 -49.45
CA ALA A 260 -13.55 -10.96 -50.86
C ALA A 260 -14.69 -11.02 -51.88
N ARG A 261 -15.90 -11.43 -51.48
CA ARG A 261 -17.09 -11.51 -52.34
C ARG A 261 -17.97 -10.27 -52.27
N LEU A 262 -17.77 -9.39 -51.30
CA LEU A 262 -18.58 -8.19 -51.12
C LEU A 262 -18.15 -7.07 -52.07
N GLN A 263 -19.12 -6.37 -52.63
CA GLN A 263 -18.93 -5.26 -53.57
C GLN A 263 -19.25 -3.91 -52.92
N GLN A 264 -18.31 -2.97 -53.04
CA GLN A 264 -18.49 -1.60 -52.56
C GLN A 264 -19.65 -0.91 -53.28
N GLY A 265 -20.49 -0.19 -52.54
CA GLY A 265 -21.68 0.50 -53.06
C GLY A 265 -22.93 -0.37 -53.18
N ARG A 266 -22.78 -1.71 -53.14
CA ARG A 266 -23.90 -2.66 -53.07
C ARG A 266 -24.01 -3.30 -51.68
N ASP A 267 -22.95 -3.97 -51.25
CA ASP A 267 -22.92 -4.80 -50.04
C ASP A 267 -22.38 -4.03 -48.82
N TYR A 268 -21.53 -3.04 -49.07
CA TYR A 268 -21.01 -2.15 -48.02
C TYR A 268 -20.75 -0.74 -48.52
N THR A 269 -20.76 0.20 -47.59
CA THR A 269 -20.32 1.58 -47.79
C THR A 269 -19.06 1.84 -46.98
N GLN A 270 -18.13 2.62 -47.54
CA GLN A 270 -16.91 3.03 -46.86
C GLN A 270 -16.89 4.56 -46.74
N HIS A 271 -16.75 5.04 -45.51
CA HIS A 271 -16.54 6.45 -45.19
C HIS A 271 -15.26 6.55 -44.34
N ASP A 272 -14.23 7.19 -44.89
CA ASP A 272 -12.88 7.23 -44.33
C ASP A 272 -12.32 5.82 -44.01
N ARG A 273 -12.12 5.53 -42.72
CA ARG A 273 -11.63 4.25 -42.18
C ARG A 273 -12.74 3.38 -41.58
N ARG A 274 -14.00 3.73 -41.82
CA ARG A 274 -15.16 3.01 -41.32
C ARG A 274 -15.87 2.30 -42.48
N ILE A 275 -16.15 1.02 -42.28
CA ILE A 275 -16.92 0.19 -43.21
C ILE A 275 -18.22 -0.17 -42.51
N ASP A 276 -19.35 0.13 -43.15
CA ASP A 276 -20.68 -0.24 -42.68
C ASP A 276 -21.35 -1.13 -43.73
N LEU A 277 -21.82 -2.32 -43.32
CA LEU A 277 -22.55 -3.24 -44.20
C LEU A 277 -23.96 -2.69 -44.50
N THR A 278 -24.36 -2.72 -45.77
CA THR A 278 -25.74 -2.44 -46.19
C THR A 278 -26.67 -3.59 -45.77
N PRO A 279 -28.01 -3.43 -45.81
CA PRO A 279 -28.92 -4.56 -45.57
C PRO A 279 -28.65 -5.76 -46.48
N HIS A 280 -28.33 -5.51 -47.76
CA HIS A 280 -27.99 -6.56 -48.73
C HIS A 280 -26.69 -7.29 -48.35
N GLY A 281 -25.67 -6.60 -47.84
CA GLY A 281 -24.42 -7.24 -47.41
C GLY A 281 -24.49 -7.95 -46.05
N ARG A 282 -25.62 -7.85 -45.33
CA ARG A 282 -25.85 -8.56 -44.06
C ARG A 282 -26.57 -9.90 -44.24
N GLU A 283 -27.27 -10.07 -45.36
CA GLU A 283 -27.91 -11.32 -45.79
C GLU A 283 -26.89 -12.28 -46.40
#